data_AF-A0A6P0UZ33-F1
#
_entry.id   AF-A0A6P0UZ33-F1
#
_cell.length_a   1.000
_cell.length_b   1.000
_cell.length_c   1.000
_cell.angle_alpha   90.00
_cell.angle_beta   90.00
_cell.angle_gamma   90.00
#
_symmetry.space_group_name_H-M   'P 1'
#
loop_
_entity.id
_entity.type
_entity.pdbx_description
1 polymer ?
#
loop_
_entity_poly.entity_id
_entity_poly.type
_entity_poly.pdbx_seq_one_letter_code
_entity_poly.pdbx_strand_id
1 'polypeptide(L)'
;MRTLDLRQNPMSLEELLQVASNETVLILSDDGNEYILEAADAFEQEVAELAKSQRFMAFLAERSKEAGKTSLDEIERRLAQAE
;
A
#
# COMPACT_ATOMS: atom_id res chain seq x y z
N MET A 1 -11.73 -5.07 -3.01
CA MET A 1 -10.91 -5.23 -4.23
C MET A 1 -11.77 -5.89 -5.26
N ARG A 2 -12.06 -5.17 -6.34
CA ARG A 2 -12.97 -5.59 -7.40
C ARG A 2 -12.24 -5.64 -8.74
N THR A 3 -12.52 -6.65 -9.54
CA THR A 3 -11.95 -6.78 -10.90
C THR A 3 -12.93 -6.24 -11.94
N LEU A 4 -12.45 -5.40 -12.85
CA LEU A 4 -13.18 -4.84 -13.98
C LEU A 4 -12.47 -5.19 -15.29
N ASP A 5 -13.19 -5.82 -16.22
CA ASP A 5 -12.68 -6.17 -17.54
C ASP A 5 -13.24 -5.19 -18.58
N LEU A 6 -12.39 -4.29 -19.08
CA LEU A 6 -12.77 -3.25 -20.05
C LEU A 6 -13.08 -3.84 -21.43
N ARG A 7 -12.68 -5.08 -21.72
CA ARG A 7 -13.03 -5.79 -22.95
C ARG A 7 -14.51 -6.23 -22.95
N GLN A 8 -15.05 -6.49 -21.76
CA GLN A 8 -16.43 -6.94 -21.57
C GLN A 8 -17.38 -5.77 -21.25
N ASN A 9 -16.89 -4.78 -20.50
CA ASN A 9 -17.66 -3.61 -20.11
C ASN A 9 -16.81 -2.35 -20.26
N PRO A 10 -16.87 -1.68 -21.43
CA PRO A 10 -16.19 -0.41 -21.63
C PRO A 10 -16.71 0.62 -20.62
N MET A 11 -15.80 1.27 -19.91
CA MET A 11 -16.12 2.31 -18.94
C MET A 11 -15.30 3.57 -19.24
N SER A 12 -15.87 4.72 -18.93
CA SER A 12 -15.12 5.98 -18.96
C SER A 12 -14.14 6.07 -17.79
N LEU A 13 -13.20 7.01 -17.87
CA LEU A 13 -12.30 7.31 -16.77
C LEU A 13 -13.07 7.77 -15.53
N GLU A 14 -14.10 8.62 -15.70
CA GLU A 14 -14.95 9.08 -14.59
C GLU A 14 -15.65 7.92 -13.87
N GLU A 15 -16.17 6.94 -14.61
CA GLU A 15 -16.81 5.75 -14.03
C GLU A 15 -15.80 4.91 -13.23
N LEU A 16 -14.60 4.73 -13.76
CA LEU A 16 -13.51 4.02 -13.08
C LEU A 16 -13.09 4.71 -11.78
N LEU A 17 -12.94 6.04 -11.80
CA LEU A 17 -12.61 6.84 -10.62
C LEU A 17 -13.70 6.77 -9.56
N GLN A 18 -14.97 6.76 -9.97
CA GLN A 18 -16.09 6.64 -9.03
C GLN A 18 -16.12 5.29 -8.33
N VAL A 19 -15.80 4.19 -9.02
CA VAL A 19 -15.64 2.88 -8.37
C VAL A 19 -14.43 2.90 -7.42
N ALA A 20 -13.29 3.43 -7.89
CA ALA A 20 -12.05 3.48 -7.12
C ALA A 20 -12.11 4.37 -5.86
N SER A 21 -13.08 5.29 -5.79
CA SER A 21 -13.32 6.11 -4.58
C SER A 21 -13.83 5.32 -3.37
N ASN A 22 -14.35 4.10 -3.59
CA ASN A 22 -14.92 3.27 -2.53
C ASN A 22 -14.08 2.02 -2.24
N GLU A 23 -13.33 1.53 -3.22
CA GLU A 23 -12.48 0.34 -3.08
C GLU A 23 -11.37 0.30 -4.13
N THR A 24 -10.29 -0.45 -3.86
CA THR A 24 -9.26 -0.77 -4.86
C THR A 24 -9.84 -1.57 -6.03
N VAL A 25 -9.49 -1.19 -7.26
CA VAL A 25 -9.97 -1.81 -8.49
C VAL A 25 -8.79 -2.43 -9.26
N LEU A 26 -8.93 -3.70 -9.65
CA LEU A 26 -8.06 -4.33 -10.65
C LEU A 26 -8.71 -4.18 -12.02
N ILE A 27 -8.05 -3.48 -12.93
CA ILE A 27 -8.52 -3.20 -14.29
C ILE A 27 -7.78 -4.12 -15.26
N LEU A 28 -8.53 -4.85 -16.07
CA LEU A 28 -8.00 -5.55 -17.23
C LEU A 28 -8.33 -4.72 -18.48
N SER A 29 -7.31 -4.16 -19.11
CA SER A 29 -7.45 -3.29 -20.28
C SER A 29 -7.79 -4.09 -21.54
N ASP A 30 -8.14 -3.35 -22.60
CA ASP A 30 -8.47 -3.89 -23.91
C ASP A 30 -7.31 -4.68 -24.55
N ASP A 31 -6.08 -4.24 -24.32
CA ASP A 31 -4.84 -4.91 -24.73
C ASP A 31 -4.43 -6.09 -23.82
N GLY A 32 -5.22 -6.37 -22.77
CA GLY A 32 -5.00 -7.47 -21.85
C GLY A 32 -3.97 -7.20 -20.74
N ASN A 33 -3.51 -5.96 -20.60
CA ASN A 33 -2.68 -5.55 -19.47
C ASN A 33 -3.52 -5.40 -18.19
N GLU A 34 -2.85 -5.56 -17.04
CA GLU A 34 -3.47 -5.42 -15.72
C GLU A 34 -2.98 -4.16 -15.03
N TYR A 35 -3.91 -3.37 -14.49
CA TYR A 35 -3.65 -2.15 -13.74
C TYR A 35 -4.39 -2.17 -12.41
N ILE A 36 -3.81 -1.53 -11.39
CA ILE A 36 -4.52 -1.25 -10.14
C ILE A 36 -4.85 0.23 -10.09
N LEU A 37 -6.11 0.54 -9.79
CA LEU A 37 -6.59 1.89 -9.53
C LEU A 37 -7.11 1.96 -8.10
N GLU A 38 -6.54 2.89 -7.33
CA GLU A 38 -6.95 3.21 -5.97
C GLU A 38 -6.92 4.73 -5.78
N ALA A 39 -7.74 5.23 -4.85
CA ALA A 39 -7.65 6.64 -4.46
C ALA A 39 -6.24 6.93 -3.93
N ALA A 40 -5.68 8.09 -4.28
CA ALA A 40 -4.34 8.47 -3.78
C ALA A 40 -4.29 8.54 -2.23
N ASP A 41 -5.42 8.83 -1.59
CA ASP A 41 -5.58 8.87 -0.13
C ASP A 41 -5.86 7.48 0.48
N ALA A 42 -5.96 6.42 -0.32
CA ALA A 42 -6.20 5.06 0.16
C ALA A 42 -5.08 4.59 1.10
N PHE A 43 -3.84 5.02 0.87
CA PHE A 43 -2.74 4.76 1.81
C PHE A 43 -2.98 5.39 3.19
N GLU A 44 -3.46 6.64 3.25
CA GLU A 44 -3.80 7.26 4.54
C GLU A 44 -4.97 6.55 5.22
N GLN A 45 -5.95 6.07 4.44
CA GLN A 45 -7.04 5.25 4.98
C GLN A 45 -6.54 3.90 5.51
N GLU A 46 -5.65 3.21 4.80
CA GLU A 46 -5.04 1.97 5.26
C GLU A 46 -4.21 2.18 6.54
N VAL A 47 -3.44 3.27 6.61
CA VAL A 47 -2.70 3.66 7.82
C VAL A 47 -3.69 3.93 8.97
N ALA A 48 -4.78 4.64 8.72
CA ALA A 48 -5.80 4.92 9.72
C ALA A 48 -6.53 3.66 10.21
N GLU A 49 -6.84 2.72 9.32
CA GLU A 49 -7.43 1.43 9.67
C GLU A 49 -6.44 0.54 10.44
N LEU A 50 -5.18 0.50 10.02
CA LEU A 50 -4.13 -0.25 10.70
C LEU A 50 -3.85 0.30 12.11
N ALA A 51 -3.93 1.62 12.29
CA ALA A 51 -3.82 2.27 13.59
C ALA A 51 -4.95 1.91 14.56
N LYS A 52 -6.13 1.51 14.06
CA LYS A 52 -7.25 1.02 14.89
C LYS A 52 -7.04 -0.42 15.38
N SER A 53 -6.11 -1.17 14.80
CA SER A 53 -5.83 -2.56 15.18
C SER A 53 -5.06 -2.63 16.50
N GLN A 54 -5.76 -2.95 17.60
CA GLN A 54 -5.16 -3.07 18.93
C GLN A 54 -3.99 -4.06 18.97
N ARG A 55 -4.12 -5.20 18.27
CA ARG A 55 -3.06 -6.22 18.18
C ARG A 55 -1.81 -5.66 17.52
N PHE A 56 -1.97 -4.92 16.42
CA PHE A 56 -0.85 -4.34 15.70
C PHE A 56 -0.16 -3.23 16.51
N MET A 57 -0.94 -2.35 17.14
CA MET A 57 -0.39 -1.28 17.98
C MET A 57 0.33 -1.84 19.22
N ALA A 58 -0.18 -2.92 19.83
CA ALA A 58 0.49 -3.60 20.94
C ALA A 58 1.84 -4.20 20.49
N PHE A 59 1.88 -4.82 19.31
CA PHE A 59 3.12 -5.32 18.72
C PHE A 59 4.15 -4.20 18.49
N LEU A 60 3.74 -3.06 17.91
CA LEU A 60 4.63 -1.92 17.70
C LEU A 60 5.15 -1.35 19.03
N ALA A 61 4.30 -1.24 20.06
CA ALA A 61 4.68 -0.78 21.38
C ALA A 61 5.65 -1.74 22.11
N GLU A 62 5.61 -3.03 21.79
CA GLU A 62 6.59 -3.99 22.27
C GLU A 62 7.92 -3.82 21.54
N ARG A 63 7.90 -3.71 20.21
CA ARG A 63 9.10 -3.53 19.38
C ARG A 63 9.82 -2.22 19.66
N SER A 64 9.08 -1.14 19.97
CA SER A 64 9.69 0.15 20.31
C SER A 64 10.55 0.12 21.58
N LYS A 65 10.42 -0.93 22.41
CA LYS A 65 11.20 -1.13 23.63
C LYS A 65 12.50 -1.90 23.40
N GLU A 66 12.76 -2.37 22.17
CA GLU A 66 14.01 -3.07 21.88
C GLU A 66 15.21 -2.14 22.09
N ALA A 67 16.20 -2.65 22.83
CA ALA A 67 17.40 -1.92 23.18
C ALA A 67 18.37 -1.76 21.98
N GLY A 68 18.19 -2.56 20.93
CA GLY A 68 19.03 -2.57 19.74
C GLY A 68 18.75 -1.38 18.83
N LYS A 69 19.31 -0.22 19.15
CA LYS A 69 19.37 0.91 18.22
C LYS A 69 20.76 0.95 17.60
N THR A 70 20.88 0.52 16.35
CA THR A 70 22.08 0.78 15.55
C THR A 70 21.97 2.22 15.04
N SER A 71 22.98 3.04 15.31
CA SER A 71 23.04 4.40 14.75
C SER A 71 23.20 4.33 13.23
N LEU A 72 22.73 5.36 12.51
CA LEU A 72 22.92 5.45 11.05
C LEU A 72 24.42 5.41 10.71
N ASP A 73 25.26 6.13 11.46
CA ASP A 73 26.72 6.10 11.32
C ASP A 73 27.32 4.70 11.45
N GLU A 74 26.77 3.86 12.33
CA GLU A 74 27.22 2.47 12.49
C GLU A 74 26.76 1.58 11.33
N ILE A 75 25.58 1.82 10.77
CA ILE A 75 25.13 1.14 9.55
C ILE A 75 26.00 1.53 8.36
N GLU A 76 26.28 2.81 8.17
CA GLU A 76 27.13 3.33 7.09
C GLU A 76 28.53 2.72 7.15
N ARG A 77 29.13 2.64 8.35
CA ARG A 77 30.43 1.99 8.54
C ARG A 77 30.41 0.50 8.19
N ARG A 78 29.35 -0.24 8.53
CA ARG A 78 29.24 -1.67 8.22
C ARG A 78 29.08 -1.91 6.71
N LEU A 79 28.30 -1.07 6.03
CA LEU A 79 28.11 -1.17 4.59
C LEU A 79 29.41 -0.88 3.83
N ALA A 80 30.15 0.16 4.24
CA ALA A 80 31.45 0.49 3.65
C ALA A 80 32.55 -0.57 3.90
N GLN A 81 32.39 -1.44 4.90
CA GLN A 81 33.29 -2.56 5.18
C GLN A 81 32.91 -3.86 4.45
N ALA A 82 31.73 -3.90 3.84
CA ALA A 82 31.21 -5.06 3.10
C ALA A 82 31.50 -4.99 1.59
N GLU A 83 32.11 -3.90 1.12
CA GLU A 83 32.65 -3.69 -0.23
C GLU A 83 34.16 -3.97 -0.29
#